data_AF-A0A6P0VNK2-F1
#
_entry.id   AF-A0A6P0VNK2-F1
#
_cell.length_a   1.000
_cell.length_b   1.000
_cell.length_c   1.000
_cell.angle_alpha   90.00
_cell.angle_beta   90.00
_cell.angle_gamma   90.00
#
_symmetry.space_group_name_H-M   'P 1'
#
loop_
_entity.id
_entity.type
_entity.pdbx_description
1 polymer ?
#
loop_
_entity_poly.entity_id
_entity_poly.type
_entity_poly.pdbx_seq_one_letter_code
_entity_poly.pdbx_strand_id
1 'polypeptide(L)'
;MRKIFWLSLLVISLLLVLFFGFREKAAYSNSSAVKTLAADQLQYQSHQLDSAVVHTLLIPAASGLVVKTAAAEQLMPLENFVEEHQALAVINGGFFDPNNQKT
;
A
#
# COMPACT_ATOMS: atom_id res chain seq x y z
N MET A 1 1.74 1.90 62.89
CA MET A 1 1.17 2.32 61.59
C MET A 1 2.20 2.40 60.45
N ARG A 2 3.47 2.75 60.70
CA ARG A 2 4.51 2.88 59.66
C ARG A 2 4.72 1.62 58.80
N LYS A 3 4.68 0.41 59.38
CA LYS A 3 4.93 -0.85 58.66
C LYS A 3 3.82 -1.24 57.66
N ILE A 4 2.57 -0.83 57.91
CA ILE A 4 1.42 -1.09 57.02
C ILE A 4 1.49 -0.18 55.78
N PHE A 5 1.99 1.05 55.95
CA PHE A 5 2.19 2.00 54.86
C PHE A 5 3.26 1.54 53.85
N TRP A 6 4.31 0.86 54.32
CA TRP A 6 5.33 0.29 53.42
C TRP A 6 4.82 -0.93 52.64
N LEU A 7 3.92 -1.71 53.24
CA LEU A 7 3.30 -2.85 52.57
C LEU A 7 2.38 -2.40 51.42
N SER A 8 1.60 -1.34 51.63
CA SER A 8 0.69 -0.85 50.57
C SER A 8 1.46 -0.30 49.36
N LEU A 9 2.59 0.36 49.59
CA LEU A 9 3.44 0.88 48.50
C LEU A 9 4.05 -0.25 47.65
N LEU A 10 4.43 -1.37 48.29
CA LEU A 10 4.93 -2.56 47.59
C LEU A 10 3.84 -3.23 46.72
N VAL A 11 2.61 -3.32 47.24
CA VAL A 11 1.48 -3.89 46.50
C VAL A 11 1.11 -3.03 45.29
N ILE A 12 1.09 -1.70 45.43
CA ILE A 12 0.79 -0.77 44.33
C ILE A 12 1.87 -0.84 43.24
N SER A 13 3.14 -0.91 43.62
CA SER A 13 4.26 -1.11 42.69
C SER A 13 4.11 -2.41 41.89
N LEU A 14 3.79 -3.52 42.55
CA LEU A 14 3.59 -4.80 41.89
C LEU A 14 2.40 -4.76 40.92
N LEU A 15 1.30 -4.10 41.29
CA LEU A 15 0.14 -3.93 40.43
C LEU A 15 0.45 -3.07 39.20
N LEU A 16 1.27 -2.01 39.34
CA LEU A 16 1.71 -1.19 38.20
C LEU A 16 2.61 -1.98 37.24
N VAL A 17 3.53 -2.79 37.75
CA VAL A 17 4.39 -3.64 36.89
C VAL A 17 3.55 -4.67 36.13
N LEU A 18 2.52 -5.26 36.76
CA LEU A 18 1.60 -6.17 36.08
C LEU A 18 0.71 -5.47 35.05
N PHE A 19 0.32 -4.21 35.29
CA PHE A 19 -0.48 -3.42 34.34
C PHE A 19 0.31 -2.96 33.11
N PHE A 20 1.61 -2.65 33.28
CA PHE A 20 2.46 -2.16 32.19
C PHE A 20 3.36 -3.23 31.56
N GLY A 21 3.52 -4.40 32.19
CA GLY A 21 4.47 -5.44 31.81
C GLY A 21 4.03 -6.37 30.66
N PHE A 22 2.78 -6.32 30.21
CA PHE A 22 2.30 -7.12 29.08
C PHE A 22 1.84 -6.25 27.92
N ARG A 23 2.81 -5.53 27.33
CA ARG A 23 2.69 -5.08 25.94
C ARG A 23 3.75 -5.79 25.13
N GLU A 24 3.59 -7.12 25.01
CA GLU A 24 4.35 -7.90 24.04
C GLU A 24 4.10 -7.32 22.64
N LYS A 25 5.20 -7.15 21.91
CA LYS A 25 5.21 -6.84 20.49
C LYS A 25 4.53 -7.99 19.76
N ALA A 26 3.27 -7.80 19.36
CA ALA A 26 2.71 -8.58 18.28
C ALA A 26 3.40 -8.15 16.98
N ALA A 27 4.57 -8.74 16.71
CA ALA A 27 5.03 -8.92 15.35
C ALA A 27 4.10 -9.95 14.71
N TYR A 28 3.03 -9.48 14.08
CA TYR A 28 2.42 -10.18 12.98
C TYR A 28 2.66 -9.33 11.75
N SER A 29 3.58 -9.80 10.91
CA SER A 29 3.52 -9.49 9.50
C SER A 29 2.09 -9.78 9.07
N ASN A 30 1.32 -8.74 8.78
CA ASN A 30 0.10 -8.88 8.03
C ASN A 30 0.53 -9.31 6.63
N SER A 31 0.84 -10.60 6.45
CA SER A 31 0.52 -11.25 5.19
C SER A 31 -0.99 -11.19 5.12
N SER A 32 -1.49 -10.05 4.63
CA SER A 32 -2.88 -9.87 4.26
C SER A 32 -3.25 -11.14 3.52
N ALA A 33 -4.23 -11.87 4.06
CA ALA A 33 -4.82 -13.00 3.36
C ALA A 33 -5.03 -12.53 1.92
N VAL A 34 -4.44 -13.23 0.96
CA VAL A 34 -4.73 -13.02 -0.45
C VAL A 34 -6.21 -13.33 -0.55
N LYS A 35 -7.03 -12.28 -0.46
CA LYS A 35 -8.42 -12.32 -0.92
C LYS A 35 -8.26 -12.79 -2.35
N THR A 36 -8.62 -14.03 -2.62
CA THR A 36 -8.66 -14.56 -3.98
C THR A 36 -9.59 -13.61 -4.72
N LEU A 37 -8.98 -12.65 -5.43
CA LEU A 37 -9.70 -11.71 -6.26
C LEU A 37 -10.44 -12.59 -7.26
N ALA A 38 -11.76 -12.44 -7.31
CA ALA A 38 -12.57 -13.14 -8.29
C ALA A 38 -11.89 -13.00 -9.65
N ALA A 39 -11.83 -14.09 -10.43
CA ALA A 39 -11.08 -14.15 -11.69
C ALA A 39 -11.45 -13.04 -12.70
N ASP A 40 -12.56 -12.34 -12.47
CA ASP A 40 -13.08 -11.24 -13.29
C ASP A 40 -12.66 -9.84 -12.81
N GLN A 41 -11.94 -9.73 -11.69
CA GLN A 41 -11.54 -8.45 -11.12
C GLN A 41 -10.09 -8.12 -11.47
N LEU A 42 -9.85 -6.84 -11.82
CA LEU A 42 -8.53 -6.26 -12.01
C LEU A 42 -7.67 -6.48 -10.75
N GLN A 43 -6.44 -6.98 -10.96
CA GLN A 43 -5.55 -7.34 -9.85
C GLN A 43 -4.28 -6.49 -9.88
N TYR A 44 -4.10 -5.71 -8.83
CA TYR A 44 -2.87 -4.96 -8.61
C TYR A 44 -1.97 -5.70 -7.62
N GLN A 45 -0.68 -5.80 -7.93
CA GLN A 45 0.33 -6.35 -7.02
C GLN A 45 1.58 -5.46 -7.02
N SER A 46 2.28 -5.48 -5.88
CA SER A 46 3.61 -4.88 -5.73
C SER A 46 4.57 -5.94 -5.23
N HIS A 47 5.72 -6.06 -5.89
CA HIS A 47 6.75 -7.02 -5.57
C HIS A 47 8.01 -6.26 -5.13
N GLN A 48 8.45 -6.51 -3.90
CA GLN A 48 9.73 -5.99 -3.43
C GLN A 48 10.86 -6.92 -3.90
N LEU A 49 11.82 -6.36 -4.62
CA LEU A 49 13.08 -6.99 -4.98
C LEU A 49 14.22 -6.30 -4.20
N ASP A 50 15.41 -6.90 -4.23
CA ASP A 50 16.58 -6.36 -3.52
C ASP A 50 16.95 -4.94 -3.98
N SER A 51 16.71 -4.62 -5.26
CA SER A 51 17.10 -3.34 -5.88
C SER A 51 15.95 -2.53 -6.46
N ALA A 52 14.70 -3.01 -6.35
CA ALA A 52 13.56 -2.41 -7.03
C ALA A 52 12.22 -2.75 -6.38
N VAL A 53 11.21 -1.95 -6.71
CA VAL A 53 9.80 -2.28 -6.47
C VAL A 53 9.14 -2.45 -7.83
N VAL A 54 8.51 -3.61 -8.06
CA VAL A 54 7.82 -3.92 -9.32
C VAL A 54 6.33 -3.84 -9.08
N HIS A 55 5.65 -2.96 -9.82
CA HIS A 55 4.20 -2.84 -9.80
C HIS A 55 3.61 -3.58 -11.00
N THR A 56 2.62 -4.42 -10.77
CA THR A 56 1.93 -5.18 -11.82
C THR A 56 0.43 -4.95 -11.74
N LEU A 57 -0.20 -4.92 -12.92
CA LEU A 57 -1.65 -4.78 -13.07
C LEU A 57 -2.14 -5.85 -14.06
N LEU A 58 -2.83 -6.86 -13.55
CA LEU A 58 -3.47 -7.88 -14.37
C LEU A 58 -4.89 -7.45 -14.72
N ILE A 59 -5.17 -7.37 -16.02
CA ILE A 59 -6.52 -7.11 -16.56
C ILE A 59 -7.00 -8.41 -17.19
N PRO A 60 -7.96 -9.14 -16.58
CA PRO A 60 -8.51 -10.35 -17.17
C PRO A 60 -9.22 -10.02 -18.49
N ALA A 61 -9.03 -10.83 -19.52
CA ALA A 61 -9.66 -10.61 -20.84
C ALA A 61 -11.20 -10.62 -20.77
N ALA A 62 -11.79 -11.32 -19.80
CA ALA A 62 -13.24 -11.40 -19.59
C ALA A 62 -13.83 -10.27 -18.73
N SER A 63 -13.00 -9.33 -18.22
CA SER A 63 -13.43 -8.30 -17.26
C SER A 63 -14.31 -7.19 -17.82
N GLY A 64 -14.49 -7.12 -19.15
CA GLY A 64 -15.19 -6.01 -19.83
C GLY A 64 -14.43 -4.69 -19.82
N LEU A 65 -13.24 -4.64 -19.21
CA LEU A 65 -12.34 -3.50 -19.24
C LEU A 65 -11.62 -3.41 -20.58
N VAL A 66 -11.34 -2.19 -21.04
CA VAL A 66 -10.66 -1.94 -22.31
C VAL A 66 -9.33 -1.25 -22.07
N VAL A 67 -8.27 -1.81 -22.66
CA VAL A 67 -6.97 -1.14 -22.74
C VAL A 67 -6.94 -0.30 -24.01
N LYS A 68 -6.64 0.99 -23.86
CA LYS A 68 -6.53 1.94 -24.97
C LYS A 68 -5.18 2.65 -24.91
N THR A 69 -4.62 2.93 -26.08
CA THR A 69 -3.50 3.86 -26.23
C THR A 69 -4.05 5.26 -26.47
N ALA A 70 -3.45 6.26 -25.82
CA ALA A 70 -3.73 7.66 -26.05
C ALA A 70 -2.44 8.46 -25.86
N ALA A 71 -2.38 9.66 -26.43
CA ALA A 71 -1.24 10.57 -26.33
C ALA A 71 -1.75 11.94 -25.90
N ALA A 72 -1.02 12.58 -24.98
CA ALA A 72 -1.28 13.95 -24.59
C ALA A 72 -0.77 14.90 -25.69
N GLU A 73 -1.49 16.00 -25.93
CA GLU A 73 -1.03 17.04 -26.87
C GLU A 73 0.24 17.75 -26.38
N GLN A 74 0.43 17.78 -25.06
CA GLN A 74 1.57 18.41 -24.39
C GLN A 74 2.12 17.48 -23.31
N LEU A 75 3.41 17.63 -22.99
CA LEU A 75 4.02 16.87 -21.90
C LEU A 75 3.30 17.17 -20.58
N MET A 76 2.75 16.12 -19.95
CA MET A 76 2.03 16.25 -18.69
C MET A 76 2.30 15.07 -17.74
N PRO A 77 2.11 15.26 -16.42
CA PRO A 77 2.13 14.17 -15.45
C PRO A 77 1.02 13.14 -15.72
N LEU A 78 1.29 11.87 -15.41
CA LEU A 78 0.31 10.79 -15.63
C LEU A 78 -0.94 10.96 -14.77
N GLU A 79 -0.84 11.60 -13.61
CA GLU A 79 -1.96 11.87 -12.71
C GLU A 79 -3.03 12.74 -13.40
N ASN A 80 -2.59 13.79 -14.11
CA ASN A 80 -3.50 14.64 -14.88
C ASN A 80 -4.10 13.89 -16.07
N PHE A 81 -3.32 13.00 -16.70
CA PHE A 81 -3.79 12.17 -17.82
C PHE A 81 -4.89 11.19 -17.40
N VAL A 82 -4.82 10.66 -16.17
CA VAL A 82 -5.89 9.83 -15.58
C VAL A 82 -7.19 10.63 -15.47
N GLU A 83 -7.11 11.85 -14.95
CA GLU A 83 -8.27 12.73 -14.77
C GLU A 83 -8.91 13.12 -16.11
N GLU A 84 -8.09 13.54 -17.08
CA GLU A 84 -8.55 13.94 -18.42
C GLU A 84 -9.27 12.81 -19.16
N HIS A 85 -8.74 11.59 -19.09
CA HIS A 85 -9.30 10.43 -19.79
C HIS A 85 -10.27 9.59 -18.94
N GLN A 86 -10.51 9.96 -17.69
CA GLN A 86 -11.33 9.21 -16.74
C GLN A 86 -10.91 7.72 -16.66
N ALA A 87 -9.60 7.48 -16.67
CA ALA A 87 -9.03 6.14 -16.70
C ALA A 87 -9.03 5.51 -15.29
N LEU A 88 -9.14 4.17 -15.22
CA LEU A 88 -8.97 3.45 -13.95
C LEU A 88 -7.50 3.32 -13.55
N ALA A 89 -6.60 3.23 -14.53
CA ALA A 89 -5.16 3.15 -14.37
C ALA A 89 -4.48 3.57 -15.67
N VAL A 90 -3.25 4.10 -15.57
CA VAL A 90 -2.40 4.47 -16.70
C VAL A 90 -0.96 4.08 -16.42
N ILE A 91 -0.18 3.90 -17.48
CA ILE A 91 1.27 3.72 -17.43
C ILE A 91 1.88 4.52 -18.57
N ASN A 92 3.13 4.97 -18.40
CA ASN A 92 3.89 5.54 -19.50
C ASN A 92 3.98 4.53 -20.65
N GLY A 93 3.75 5.02 -21.88
CA GLY A 93 3.78 4.22 -23.09
C GLY A 93 5.16 4.22 -23.74
N GLY A 94 5.28 4.93 -24.87
CA GLY A 94 6.52 5.00 -25.64
C GLY A 94 7.48 6.10 -25.19
N PHE A 95 8.65 6.11 -25.83
CA PHE A 95 9.61 7.21 -25.73
C PHE A 95 9.10 8.45 -26.47
N PHE A 96 9.54 9.63 -26.01
CA PHE A 96 9.30 10.91 -26.67
C PHE A 96 10.51 11.82 -26.43
N ASP A 97 10.71 12.82 -27.29
CA ASP A 97 11.73 13.85 -27.06
C ASP A 97 11.16 14.93 -26.13
N PRO A 98 11.70 15.08 -24.91
CA PRO A 98 11.16 16.05 -23.95
C PRO A 98 11.36 17.51 -24.39
N ASN A 99 12.24 17.78 -25.36
CA ASN A 99 12.57 19.15 -25.78
C ASN A 99 11.64 19.68 -26.86
N ASN A 100 11.10 18.81 -27.71
CA ASN A 100 10.21 19.22 -28.81
C ASN A 100 8.83 18.54 -28.77
N GLN A 101 8.59 17.66 -27.78
CA GLN A 101 7.32 16.99 -27.52
C GLN A 101 6.81 16.16 -28.72
N LYS A 102 7.73 15.69 -29.57
CA LYS A 102 7.42 14.80 -30.68
C LYS A 102 7.70 13.34 -30.30
N THR A 103 6.90 12.46 -30.88
CA THR A 103 7.03 11.00 -30.85
C THR A 103 7.67 10.49 -32.13
#